data_AF-A9CHA5-F1
#
_entry.id   AF-A9CHA5-F1
#
_cell.length_a   1.000
_cell.length_b   1.000
_cell.length_c   1.000
_cell.angle_alpha   90.00
_cell.angle_beta   90.00
_cell.angle_gamma   90.00
#
_symmetry.space_group_name_H-M   'P 1'
#
loop_
_entity.id
_entity.type
_entity.pdbx_description
1 polymer ?
#
loop_
_entity_poly.entity_id
_entity_poly.type
_entity_poly.pdbx_seq_one_letter_code
_entity_poly.pdbx_strand_id
1 'polypeptide(L)'
;MIGMYNALDELGADRGGVRLFDHSAPELLAYSTILVARDHDEDLRLVEGVYEWQEAPLVFLVDGDRLNGDLDRLKRVRRILAMRGDAPYLGVVYPGRLDVYRIALDRLSLSKARVDAGVADNESWLTFARLANLRPAAEINDRTWITGVILKLLDQAISSLKGNSGLSGEDAISLVGRALFMRFLADRGLLPSTSSIVGSESSVDESGLEDHELFDRPDLVRLSCAWLDKTFNGDLLPLSDAAFPKLTLEACYVLGWSAPHFTGQVG
;
A
#
# COMPACT_ATOMS: atom_id res chain seq x y z
N MET A 1 -6.46 -3.31 -27.43
CA MET A 1 -5.43 -2.37 -26.92
C MET A 1 -5.48 -1.01 -27.62
N ILE A 2 -5.30 -0.88 -28.94
CA ILE A 2 -5.39 0.41 -29.68
C ILE A 2 -6.75 1.12 -29.48
N GLY A 3 -7.85 0.37 -29.40
CA GLY A 3 -9.18 0.94 -29.18
C GLY A 3 -9.37 1.61 -27.82
N MET A 4 -8.68 1.15 -26.77
CA MET A 4 -8.85 1.70 -25.42
C MET A 4 -8.14 3.05 -25.29
N TYR A 5 -6.92 3.19 -25.80
CA TYR A 5 -6.22 4.49 -25.81
C TYR A 5 -7.00 5.55 -26.57
N ASN A 6 -7.51 5.21 -27.76
CA ASN A 6 -8.30 6.14 -28.56
C ASN A 6 -9.58 6.58 -27.83
N ALA A 7 -10.30 5.64 -27.20
CA ALA A 7 -11.48 5.96 -26.41
C ALA A 7 -11.16 6.85 -25.21
N LEU A 8 -10.01 6.66 -24.55
CA LEU A 8 -9.58 7.48 -23.42
C LEU A 8 -9.15 8.88 -23.85
N ASP A 9 -8.43 9.01 -24.97
CA ASP A 9 -8.00 10.29 -25.54
C ASP A 9 -9.21 11.16 -25.91
N GLU A 10 -10.25 10.58 -26.51
CA GLU A 10 -11.50 11.27 -26.84
C GLU A 10 -12.22 11.82 -25.59
N LEU A 11 -11.98 11.22 -24.43
CA LEU A 11 -12.54 11.60 -23.13
C LEU A 11 -11.62 12.54 -22.34
N GLY A 12 -10.52 12.98 -22.96
CA GLY A 12 -9.54 13.91 -22.39
C GLY A 12 -8.59 13.29 -21.38
N ALA A 13 -8.34 11.98 -21.46
CA ALA A 13 -7.26 11.36 -20.71
C ALA A 13 -5.90 11.85 -21.22
N ASP A 14 -4.97 12.12 -20.30
CA ASP A 14 -3.55 12.24 -20.65
C ASP A 14 -2.96 10.84 -20.81
N ARG A 15 -2.34 10.55 -21.96
CA ARG A 15 -1.66 9.27 -22.20
C ARG A 15 -0.59 8.98 -21.15
N GLY A 16 0.07 10.01 -20.63
CA GLY A 16 1.06 9.87 -19.56
C GLY A 16 0.47 9.35 -18.24
N GLY A 17 -0.84 9.48 -18.03
CA GLY A 17 -1.55 8.98 -16.86
C GLY A 17 -2.08 7.55 -17.01
N VAL A 18 -2.01 6.92 -18.19
CA VAL A 18 -2.53 5.57 -18.39
C VAL A 18 -1.46 4.53 -18.03
N ARG A 19 -1.78 3.65 -17.08
CA ARG A 19 -0.96 2.50 -16.69
C ARG A 19 -1.68 1.22 -17.09
N LEU A 20 -1.21 0.55 -18.13
CA LEU A 20 -1.73 -0.77 -18.51
C LEU A 20 -1.02 -1.86 -17.73
N PHE A 21 -1.75 -2.94 -17.50
CA PHE A 21 -1.33 -4.08 -16.68
C PHE A 21 -0.93 -5.30 -17.53
N ASP A 22 -0.78 -5.12 -18.84
CA ASP A 22 -0.39 -6.15 -19.82
C ASP A 22 1.12 -6.38 -19.90
N HIS A 23 1.92 -5.48 -19.31
CA HIS A 23 3.36 -5.58 -19.20
C HIS A 23 3.83 -5.37 -17.76
N SER A 24 5.01 -5.89 -17.40
CA SER A 24 5.65 -5.58 -16.12
C SER A 24 6.53 -4.33 -16.26
N ALA A 25 6.27 -3.32 -15.43
CA ALA A 25 7.04 -2.07 -15.39
C ALA A 25 7.17 -1.56 -13.94
N PRO A 26 8.26 -0.83 -13.58
CA PRO A 26 8.45 -0.33 -12.20
C PRO A 26 7.31 0.56 -11.70
N GLU A 27 6.72 1.36 -12.59
CA GLU A 27 5.54 2.19 -12.32
C GLU A 27 4.30 1.40 -11.88
N LEU A 28 4.25 0.08 -12.09
CA LEU A 28 3.15 -0.77 -11.67
C LEU A 28 3.32 -1.38 -10.28
N LEU A 29 4.42 -1.10 -9.58
CA LEU A 29 4.65 -1.61 -8.22
C LEU A 29 3.52 -1.25 -7.26
N ALA A 30 2.94 -0.04 -7.40
CA ALA A 30 1.79 0.42 -6.64
C ALA A 30 0.53 -0.45 -6.84
N TYR A 31 0.47 -1.21 -7.93
CA TYR A 31 -0.65 -2.08 -8.31
C TYR A 31 -0.30 -3.58 -8.23
N SER A 32 0.84 -3.93 -7.64
CA SER A 32 1.34 -5.32 -7.55
C SER A 32 0.33 -6.29 -6.94
N THR A 33 -0.44 -5.87 -5.94
CA THR A 33 -1.48 -6.69 -5.30
C THR A 33 -2.62 -7.06 -6.24
N ILE A 34 -2.94 -6.17 -7.20
CA ILE A 34 -3.93 -6.41 -8.25
C ILE A 34 -3.29 -7.30 -9.32
N LEU A 35 -2.07 -6.99 -9.76
CA LEU A 35 -1.35 -7.76 -10.78
C LEU A 35 -1.20 -9.24 -10.40
N VAL A 36 -0.72 -9.54 -9.19
CA VAL A 36 -0.58 -10.91 -8.69
C VAL A 36 -1.94 -11.63 -8.63
N ALA A 37 -3.00 -10.91 -8.27
CA ALA A 37 -4.33 -11.48 -8.17
C ALA A 37 -4.94 -11.80 -9.54
N ARG A 38 -4.63 -11.03 -10.58
CA ARG A 38 -5.08 -11.29 -11.97
C ARG A 38 -4.64 -12.65 -12.50
N ASP A 39 -3.53 -13.17 -12.03
CA ASP A 39 -3.04 -14.48 -12.47
C ASP A 39 -4.00 -15.61 -12.06
N HIS A 40 -4.75 -15.42 -10.97
CA HIS A 40 -5.57 -16.45 -10.33
C HIS A 40 -7.07 -16.12 -10.31
N ASP A 41 -7.45 -14.88 -10.64
CA ASP A 41 -8.82 -14.38 -10.61
C ASP A 41 -9.27 -13.92 -12.01
N GLU A 42 -10.18 -14.68 -12.63
CA GLU A 42 -10.69 -14.37 -13.96
C GLU A 42 -11.45 -13.05 -14.04
N ASP A 43 -12.09 -12.60 -12.96
CA ASP A 43 -12.81 -11.34 -12.93
C ASP A 43 -11.82 -10.17 -12.96
N LEU A 44 -10.71 -10.25 -12.22
CA LEU A 44 -9.66 -9.23 -12.27
C LEU A 44 -8.93 -9.16 -13.61
N ARG A 45 -8.90 -10.25 -14.39
CA ARG A 45 -8.33 -10.21 -15.75
C ARG A 45 -9.06 -9.26 -16.71
N LEU A 46 -10.27 -8.79 -16.35
CA LEU A 46 -11.00 -7.76 -17.09
C LEU A 46 -10.48 -6.34 -16.83
N VAL A 47 -9.78 -6.10 -15.73
CA VAL A 47 -9.25 -4.79 -15.37
C VAL A 47 -7.97 -4.59 -16.15
N GLU A 48 -7.99 -3.89 -17.28
CA GLU A 48 -6.84 -3.75 -18.18
C GLU A 48 -5.78 -2.77 -17.67
N GLY A 49 -6.15 -1.88 -16.76
CA GLY A 49 -5.23 -0.88 -16.25
C GLY A 49 -5.88 0.10 -15.30
N VAL A 50 -5.21 1.22 -15.10
CA VAL A 50 -5.65 2.34 -14.28
C VAL A 50 -5.26 3.64 -14.96
N TYR A 51 -6.16 4.62 -14.89
CA TYR A 51 -5.87 5.99 -15.25
C TYR A 51 -5.56 6.79 -13.98
N GLU A 52 -4.38 7.40 -13.96
CA GLU A 52 -3.88 8.29 -12.93
C GLU A 52 -4.13 9.74 -13.30
N TRP A 53 -4.55 10.53 -12.32
CA TRP A 53 -4.70 11.98 -12.43
C TRP A 53 -3.83 12.64 -11.37
N GLN A 54 -2.86 13.45 -11.80
CA GLN A 54 -1.86 14.08 -10.94
C GLN A 54 -1.17 13.04 -10.04
N GLU A 55 -0.62 11.99 -10.66
CA GLU A 55 0.13 10.91 -9.99
C GLU A 55 -0.67 10.06 -8.98
N ALA A 56 -2.00 10.23 -8.94
CA ALA A 56 -2.89 9.45 -8.07
C ALA A 56 -3.90 8.65 -8.90
N PRO A 57 -4.16 7.38 -8.56
CA PRO A 57 -5.14 6.56 -9.27
C PRO A 57 -6.53 7.20 -9.20
N LEU A 58 -7.16 7.37 -10.36
CA LEU A 58 -8.49 7.96 -10.48
C LEU A 58 -9.53 6.93 -10.92
N VAL A 59 -9.24 6.14 -11.97
CA VAL A 59 -10.20 5.21 -12.55
C VAL A 59 -9.52 3.90 -12.92
N PHE A 60 -9.96 2.77 -12.34
CA PHE A 60 -9.61 1.45 -12.89
C PHE A 60 -10.37 1.21 -14.19
N LEU A 61 -9.67 0.69 -15.20
CA LEU A 61 -10.18 0.55 -16.56
C LEU A 61 -10.56 -0.90 -16.82
N VAL A 62 -11.82 -1.15 -17.18
CA VAL A 62 -12.33 -2.46 -17.57
C VAL A 62 -12.73 -2.42 -19.04
N ASP A 63 -12.33 -3.43 -19.80
CA ASP A 63 -12.76 -3.60 -21.18
C ASP A 63 -14.26 -4.00 -21.23
N GLY A 64 -15.09 -3.11 -21.78
CA GLY A 64 -16.53 -3.30 -21.89
C GLY A 64 -16.95 -4.38 -22.89
N ASP A 65 -16.15 -4.61 -23.94
CA ASP A 65 -16.40 -5.66 -24.92
C ASP A 65 -16.15 -7.03 -24.27
N ARG A 66 -15.08 -7.16 -23.47
CA ARG A 66 -14.78 -8.38 -22.70
C ARG A 66 -15.75 -8.62 -21.54
N LEU A 67 -16.31 -7.56 -20.96
CA LEU A 67 -17.35 -7.66 -19.93
C LEU A 67 -18.65 -8.25 -20.51
N ASN A 68 -18.95 -7.99 -21.79
CA ASN A 68 -20.10 -8.50 -22.52
C ASN A 68 -21.44 -8.33 -21.78
N GLY A 69 -21.59 -7.20 -21.07
CA GLY A 69 -22.81 -6.88 -20.32
C GLY A 69 -23.03 -7.70 -19.04
N ASP A 70 -22.06 -8.48 -18.57
CA ASP A 70 -22.16 -9.24 -17.32
C ASP A 70 -22.09 -8.31 -16.09
N LEU A 71 -23.26 -7.84 -15.67
CA LEU A 71 -23.41 -6.93 -14.54
C LEU A 71 -23.04 -7.58 -13.20
N ASP A 72 -23.18 -8.89 -13.05
CA ASP A 72 -22.82 -9.56 -11.80
C ASP A 72 -21.32 -9.72 -11.68
N ARG A 73 -20.64 -9.98 -12.80
CA ARG A 73 -19.17 -9.90 -12.89
C ARG A 73 -18.66 -8.50 -12.59
N LEU A 74 -19.29 -7.46 -13.13
CA LEU A 74 -18.92 -6.08 -12.82
C LEU A 74 -19.04 -5.77 -11.32
N LYS A 75 -20.10 -6.25 -10.64
CA LYS A 75 -20.23 -6.11 -9.18
C LYS A 75 -19.11 -6.82 -8.42
N ARG A 76 -18.71 -8.03 -8.86
CA ARG A 76 -17.59 -8.77 -8.24
C ARG A 76 -16.28 -8.01 -8.42
N VAL A 77 -15.97 -7.57 -9.63
CA VAL A 77 -14.77 -6.74 -9.91
C VAL A 77 -14.75 -5.49 -9.04
N ARG A 78 -15.84 -4.73 -8.99
CA ARG A 78 -15.99 -3.53 -8.14
C ARG A 78 -15.67 -3.82 -6.67
N ARG A 79 -16.16 -4.96 -6.15
CA ARG A 79 -15.93 -5.35 -4.75
C ARG A 79 -14.49 -5.79 -4.49
N ILE A 80 -13.87 -6.50 -5.43
CA ILE A 80 -12.46 -6.92 -5.30
C ILE A 80 -11.56 -5.69 -5.32
N LEU A 81 -11.81 -4.73 -6.22
CA LEU A 81 -11.04 -3.49 -6.30
C LEU A 81 -11.22 -2.61 -5.06
N ALA A 82 -12.41 -2.56 -4.47
CA ALA A 82 -12.64 -1.83 -3.20
C ALA A 82 -11.77 -2.33 -2.03
N MET A 83 -11.26 -3.56 -2.10
CA MET A 83 -10.40 -4.16 -1.08
C MET A 83 -8.90 -4.05 -1.39
N ARG A 84 -8.53 -3.68 -2.61
CA ARG A 84 -7.16 -3.85 -3.13
C ARG A 84 -6.59 -2.65 -3.87
N GLY A 85 -7.40 -1.64 -4.13
CA GLY A 85 -7.03 -0.51 -4.97
C GLY A 85 -7.30 0.85 -4.35
N ASP A 86 -6.73 1.87 -4.97
CA ASP A 86 -6.72 3.24 -4.46
C ASP A 86 -7.51 4.20 -5.35
N ALA A 87 -7.99 3.72 -6.49
CA ALA A 87 -8.86 4.49 -7.38
C ALA A 87 -10.28 4.59 -6.79
N PRO A 88 -10.89 5.79 -6.74
CA PRO A 88 -12.28 5.99 -6.32
C PRO A 88 -13.31 5.46 -7.33
N TYR A 89 -12.90 5.22 -8.58
CA TYR A 89 -13.81 4.86 -9.66
C TYR A 89 -13.39 3.61 -10.42
N LEU A 90 -14.38 2.92 -10.93
CA LEU A 90 -14.29 1.86 -11.92
C LEU A 90 -14.94 2.35 -13.21
N GLY A 91 -14.18 2.40 -14.29
CA GLY A 91 -14.61 2.80 -15.61
C GLY A 91 -14.70 1.60 -16.54
N VAL A 92 -15.89 1.33 -17.08
CA VAL A 92 -16.08 0.35 -18.16
C VAL A 92 -15.96 1.08 -19.49
N VAL A 93 -14.92 0.76 -20.25
CA VAL A 93 -14.58 1.45 -21.50
C VAL A 93 -15.24 0.73 -22.66
N TYR A 94 -16.03 1.47 -23.43
CA TYR A 94 -16.56 1.08 -24.73
C TYR A 94 -16.02 2.05 -25.78
N PRO A 95 -16.09 1.70 -27.09
CA PRO A 95 -15.81 2.66 -28.14
C PRO A 95 -16.65 3.94 -28.00
N GLY A 96 -16.01 5.10 -27.79
CA GLY A 96 -16.65 6.41 -27.65
C GLY A 96 -17.49 6.61 -26.39
N ARG A 97 -17.48 5.68 -25.42
CA ARG A 97 -18.29 5.78 -24.19
C ARG A 97 -17.54 5.24 -22.99
N LEU A 98 -17.59 5.97 -21.87
CA LEU A 98 -17.10 5.52 -20.58
C LEU A 98 -18.21 5.45 -19.55
N ASP A 99 -18.33 4.27 -18.96
CA ASP A 99 -19.33 3.94 -17.98
C ASP A 99 -18.71 3.93 -16.58
N VAL A 100 -18.96 4.95 -15.77
CA VAL A 100 -18.25 5.16 -14.50
C VAL A 100 -19.09 4.74 -13.29
N TYR A 101 -18.46 4.00 -12.38
CA TYR A 101 -19.04 3.54 -11.13
C TYR A 101 -18.13 3.86 -9.96
N ARG A 102 -18.69 4.29 -8.83
CA ARG A 102 -17.95 4.49 -7.60
C ARG A 102 -17.53 3.14 -7.00
N ILE A 103 -16.26 3.02 -6.66
CA ILE A 103 -15.73 1.91 -5.89
C ILE A 103 -16.00 2.19 -4.41
N ALA A 104 -16.58 1.21 -3.71
CA ALA A 104 -16.85 1.27 -2.28
C ALA A 104 -17.17 -0.13 -1.75
N LEU A 105 -16.94 -0.35 -0.45
CA LEU A 105 -17.29 -1.60 0.23
C LEU A 105 -18.78 -1.64 0.63
N ASP A 106 -19.66 -1.57 -0.36
CA ASP A 106 -21.10 -1.54 -0.14
C ASP A 106 -21.84 -2.67 -0.88
N ARG A 107 -23.17 -2.72 -0.66
CA ARG A 107 -24.09 -3.59 -1.40
C ARG A 107 -25.00 -2.80 -2.35
N LEU A 108 -24.56 -1.61 -2.78
CA LEU A 108 -25.34 -0.77 -3.68
C LEU A 108 -25.50 -1.45 -5.04
N SER A 109 -26.65 -1.25 -5.66
CA SER A 109 -26.86 -1.63 -7.05
C SER A 109 -25.96 -0.79 -7.96
N LEU A 110 -25.57 -1.34 -9.11
CA LEU A 110 -24.75 -0.61 -10.09
C LEU A 110 -25.39 0.71 -10.54
N SER A 111 -26.72 0.77 -10.61
CA SER A 111 -27.45 2.01 -10.89
C SER A 111 -27.24 3.11 -9.84
N LYS A 112 -27.11 2.74 -8.56
CA LYS A 112 -26.84 3.67 -7.47
C LYS A 112 -25.36 4.03 -7.36
N ALA A 113 -24.48 3.11 -7.75
CA ALA A 113 -23.04 3.33 -7.80
C ALA A 113 -22.61 4.12 -9.05
N ARG A 114 -23.47 4.24 -10.06
CA ARG A 114 -23.19 4.97 -11.29
C ARG A 114 -22.88 6.43 -10.98
N VAL A 115 -21.78 6.92 -11.55
CA VAL A 115 -21.37 8.32 -11.45
C VAL A 115 -21.66 8.98 -12.78
N ASP A 116 -22.47 10.02 -12.74
CA ASP A 116 -22.63 10.94 -13.87
C ASP A 116 -21.59 12.05 -13.73
N ALA A 117 -20.69 12.15 -14.72
CA ALA A 117 -19.70 13.22 -14.76
C ALA A 117 -20.32 14.59 -15.10
N GLY A 118 -21.60 14.62 -15.50
CA GLY A 118 -22.33 15.84 -15.84
C GLY A 118 -21.80 16.51 -17.11
N VAL A 119 -21.34 15.70 -18.07
CA VAL A 119 -20.71 16.15 -19.30
C VAL A 119 -21.67 15.95 -20.46
N ALA A 120 -21.90 17.00 -21.25
CA ALA A 120 -22.69 16.92 -22.48
C ALA A 120 -21.92 16.14 -23.56
N ASP A 121 -22.64 15.50 -24.50
CA ASP A 121 -22.01 14.67 -25.55
C ASP A 121 -20.97 15.41 -26.40
N ASN A 122 -21.13 16.73 -26.60
CA ASN A 122 -20.19 17.58 -27.32
C ASN A 122 -18.97 18.05 -26.47
N GLU A 123 -18.95 17.69 -25.19
CA GLU A 123 -17.92 18.06 -24.22
C GLU A 123 -17.25 16.84 -23.58
N SER A 124 -17.42 15.65 -24.17
CA SER A 124 -16.91 14.36 -23.66
C SER A 124 -15.42 14.39 -23.25
N TRP A 125 -14.61 15.24 -23.89
CA TRP A 125 -13.21 15.50 -23.53
C TRP A 125 -13.01 16.06 -22.10
N LEU A 126 -14.05 16.53 -21.42
CA LEU A 126 -14.00 17.00 -20.03
C LEU A 126 -14.23 15.88 -19.00
N THR A 127 -14.55 14.66 -19.41
CA THR A 127 -14.96 13.57 -18.51
C THR A 127 -13.95 13.32 -17.41
N PHE A 128 -12.67 13.10 -17.73
CA PHE A 128 -11.67 12.80 -16.69
C PHE A 128 -11.39 13.98 -15.76
N ALA A 129 -11.37 15.21 -16.29
CA ALA A 129 -11.22 16.42 -15.48
C ALA A 129 -12.40 16.61 -14.50
N ARG A 130 -13.63 16.32 -14.94
CA ARG A 130 -14.83 16.36 -14.08
C ARG A 130 -14.80 15.27 -13.02
N LEU A 131 -14.45 14.03 -13.38
CA LEU A 131 -14.29 12.94 -12.42
C LEU A 131 -13.22 13.26 -11.36
N ALA A 132 -12.10 13.87 -11.76
CA ALA A 132 -11.07 14.31 -10.82
C ALA A 132 -11.61 15.34 -9.81
N ASN A 133 -12.44 16.29 -10.26
CA ASN A 133 -13.07 17.29 -9.40
C ASN A 133 -14.21 16.73 -8.53
N LEU A 134 -14.90 15.68 -8.98
CA LEU A 134 -15.96 14.99 -8.25
C LEU A 134 -15.44 13.93 -7.28
N ARG A 135 -14.12 13.72 -7.24
CA ARG A 135 -13.45 12.71 -6.41
C ARG A 135 -14.02 12.76 -4.98
N PRO A 136 -14.57 11.65 -4.43
CA PRO A 136 -15.19 11.68 -3.12
C PRO A 136 -14.16 12.08 -2.06
N ALA A 137 -14.39 13.20 -1.37
CA ALA A 137 -13.51 13.71 -0.32
C ALA A 137 -13.33 12.73 0.87
N ALA A 138 -14.27 11.78 1.03
CA ALA A 138 -14.39 10.93 2.21
C ALA A 138 -13.43 9.72 2.25
N GLU A 139 -12.90 9.24 1.13
CA GLU A 139 -11.95 8.09 1.12
C GLU A 139 -10.48 8.54 1.11
N ILE A 140 -10.24 9.82 0.79
CA ILE A 140 -8.95 10.45 1.08
C ILE A 140 -8.80 10.59 2.59
N ASN A 141 -9.86 10.87 3.35
CA ASN A 141 -9.73 11.12 4.79
C ASN A 141 -9.39 9.86 5.61
N ASP A 142 -9.95 8.69 5.35
CA ASP A 142 -9.62 7.49 6.16
C ASP A 142 -8.22 6.96 5.87
N ARG A 143 -7.76 7.01 4.61
CA ARG A 143 -6.38 6.66 4.26
C ARG A 143 -5.38 7.75 4.60
N THR A 144 -5.70 9.04 4.45
CA THR A 144 -4.82 10.13 4.90
C THR A 144 -4.82 10.25 6.42
N TRP A 145 -5.88 9.80 7.10
CA TRP A 145 -5.90 9.64 8.55
C TRP A 145 -5.09 8.43 8.99
N ILE A 146 -5.22 7.25 8.37
CA ILE A 146 -4.36 6.09 8.69
C ILE A 146 -2.91 6.37 8.34
N THR A 147 -2.62 6.87 7.14
CA THR A 147 -1.28 7.30 6.72
C THR A 147 -0.77 8.44 7.60
N GLY A 148 -1.62 9.41 7.95
CA GLY A 148 -1.25 10.51 8.84
C GLY A 148 -1.04 10.08 10.29
N VAL A 149 -1.76 9.07 10.78
CA VAL A 149 -1.55 8.45 12.07
C VAL A 149 -0.27 7.64 12.03
N ILE A 150 -0.08 6.74 11.06
CA ILE A 150 1.16 5.97 10.88
C ILE A 150 2.37 6.90 10.78
N LEU A 151 2.32 7.94 9.94
CA LEU A 151 3.39 8.92 9.82
C LEU A 151 3.62 9.67 11.15
N LYS A 152 2.56 10.07 11.87
CA LYS A 152 2.72 10.67 13.20
C LYS A 152 3.33 9.70 14.21
N LEU A 153 2.98 8.41 14.17
CA LEU A 153 3.54 7.40 15.05
C LEU A 153 5.01 7.11 14.71
N LEU A 154 5.36 7.11 13.42
CA LEU A 154 6.75 7.01 12.96
C LEU A 154 7.55 8.25 13.37
N ASP A 155 7.01 9.44 13.15
CA ASP A 155 7.63 10.70 13.58
C ASP A 155 7.81 10.74 15.10
N GLN A 156 6.85 10.24 15.88
CA GLN A 156 6.94 10.11 17.33
C GLN A 156 8.01 9.09 17.74
N ALA A 157 8.05 7.91 17.11
CA ALA A 157 9.07 6.90 17.40
C ALA A 157 10.48 7.41 17.09
N ILE A 158 10.67 8.03 15.91
CA ILE A 158 11.94 8.66 15.51
C ILE A 158 12.32 9.78 16.48
N SER A 159 11.36 10.63 16.86
CA SER A 159 11.61 11.73 17.80
C SER A 159 11.98 11.24 19.20
N SER A 160 11.33 10.18 19.69
CA SER A 160 11.66 9.55 20.98
C SER A 160 13.06 8.93 20.97
N LEU A 161 13.45 8.24 19.89
CA LEU A 161 14.80 7.68 19.74
C LEU A 161 15.88 8.77 19.65
N LYS A 162 15.58 9.89 18.98
CA LYS A 162 16.49 11.05 18.94
C LYS A 162 16.63 11.71 20.32
N GLY A 163 15.50 11.90 21.02
CA GLY A 163 15.45 12.61 22.30
C GLY A 163 16.03 11.83 23.48
N ASN A 164 15.68 10.55 23.60
CA ASN A 164 16.00 9.74 24.79
C ASN A 164 17.31 8.95 24.63
N SER A 165 17.80 8.74 23.40
CA SER A 165 18.94 7.86 23.11
C SER A 165 20.15 8.57 22.49
N GLY A 166 20.01 9.85 22.08
CA GLY A 166 21.09 10.58 21.39
C GLY A 166 21.48 9.97 20.03
N LEU A 167 20.55 9.24 19.41
CA LEU A 167 20.70 8.68 18.08
C LEU A 167 20.64 9.78 17.01
N SER A 168 21.36 9.59 15.91
CA SER A 168 21.22 10.47 14.75
C SER A 168 19.83 10.30 14.13
N GLY A 169 19.38 11.29 13.37
CA GLY A 169 18.10 11.18 12.66
C GLY A 169 18.08 10.02 11.67
N GLU A 170 19.20 9.79 10.98
CA GLU A 170 19.37 8.71 10.00
C GLU A 170 19.34 7.33 10.67
N ASP A 171 20.07 7.15 11.78
CA ASP A 171 20.07 5.88 12.53
C ASP A 171 18.70 5.58 13.15
N ALA A 172 18.01 6.61 13.65
CA ALA A 172 16.67 6.45 14.21
C ALA A 172 15.65 6.04 13.14
N ILE A 173 15.68 6.65 11.95
CA ILE A 173 14.84 6.26 10.81
C ILE A 173 15.16 4.82 10.39
N SER A 174 16.45 4.48 10.29
CA SER A 174 16.90 3.16 9.87
C SER A 174 16.46 2.07 10.85
N LEU A 175 16.61 2.29 12.16
CA LEU A 175 16.16 1.35 13.20
C LEU A 175 14.64 1.14 13.18
N VAL A 176 13.85 2.21 13.07
CA VAL A 176 12.39 2.11 12.99
C VAL A 176 11.96 1.38 11.72
N GLY A 177 12.55 1.71 10.57
CA GLY A 177 12.24 1.04 9.30
C GLY A 177 12.59 -0.44 9.32
N ARG A 178 13.73 -0.81 9.91
CA ARG A 178 14.15 -2.21 10.10
C ARG A 178 13.22 -2.96 11.04
N ALA A 179 12.78 -2.35 12.15
CA ALA A 179 11.82 -2.95 13.08
C ALA A 179 10.46 -3.22 12.41
N LEU A 180 9.95 -2.27 11.63
CA LEU A 180 8.72 -2.43 10.85
C LEU A 180 8.84 -3.52 9.80
N PHE A 181 9.97 -3.57 9.10
CA PHE A 181 10.21 -4.58 8.08
C PHE A 181 10.31 -5.97 8.71
N MET A 182 10.97 -6.09 9.86
CA MET A 182 11.00 -7.31 10.64
C MET A 182 9.56 -7.76 10.97
N ARG A 183 8.75 -6.87 11.55
CA ARG A 183 7.34 -7.14 11.87
C ARG A 183 6.53 -7.59 10.64
N PHE A 184 6.74 -6.94 9.50
CA PHE A 184 6.10 -7.31 8.24
C PHE A 184 6.40 -8.75 7.81
N LEU A 185 7.61 -9.24 8.07
CA LEU A 185 8.00 -10.63 7.83
C LEU A 185 7.36 -11.58 8.85
N ALA A 186 7.33 -11.19 10.13
CA ALA A 186 6.71 -11.95 11.22
C ALA A 186 5.21 -12.19 10.94
N ASP A 187 4.48 -11.12 10.64
CA ASP A 187 3.03 -11.14 10.39
C ASP A 187 2.63 -12.04 9.22
N ARG A 188 3.57 -12.38 8.33
CA ARG A 188 3.35 -13.28 7.17
C ARG A 188 3.93 -14.68 7.35
N GLY A 189 4.48 -15.00 8.52
CA GLY A 189 5.16 -16.27 8.76
C GLY A 189 6.37 -16.49 7.84
N LEU A 190 7.06 -15.40 7.47
CA LEU A 190 8.23 -15.43 6.59
C LEU A 190 9.56 -15.44 7.36
N LEU A 191 9.52 -15.38 8.68
CA LEU A 191 10.71 -15.49 9.50
C LEU A 191 11.17 -16.93 9.60
N PRO A 192 12.50 -17.18 9.51
CA PRO A 192 13.06 -18.41 10.06
C PRO A 192 12.90 -18.40 11.59
N SER A 193 13.18 -19.52 12.25
CA SER A 193 13.13 -19.58 13.70
C SER A 193 14.01 -18.49 14.34
N THR A 194 13.57 -17.93 15.46
CA THR A 194 14.33 -16.91 16.22
C THR A 194 15.76 -17.33 16.51
N SER A 195 15.99 -18.61 16.80
CA SER A 195 17.32 -19.21 16.96
C SER A 195 18.21 -19.08 15.72
N SER A 196 17.64 -19.10 14.51
CA SER A 196 18.36 -18.90 13.25
C SER A 196 18.69 -17.43 12.97
N ILE A 197 17.92 -16.50 13.54
CA ILE A 197 18.13 -15.05 13.38
C ILE A 197 19.21 -14.58 14.36
N VAL A 198 19.07 -14.98 15.62
CA VAL A 198 19.92 -14.54 16.73
C VAL A 198 21.23 -15.34 16.78
N GLY A 199 21.21 -16.58 16.28
CA GLY A 199 22.37 -17.49 16.31
C GLY A 199 22.71 -17.96 17.73
N SER A 200 23.72 -18.81 17.86
CA SER A 200 24.22 -19.31 19.15
C SER A 200 25.05 -18.29 19.94
N GLU A 201 25.09 -17.03 19.49
CA GLU A 201 25.88 -15.96 20.12
C GLU A 201 25.12 -15.20 21.21
N SER A 202 23.80 -15.40 21.33
CA SER A 202 23.03 -14.82 22.43
C SER A 202 23.24 -15.59 23.73
N SER A 203 23.62 -14.89 24.80
CA SER A 203 23.60 -15.40 26.18
C SER A 203 22.17 -15.52 26.76
N VAL A 204 21.15 -15.62 25.89
CA VAL A 204 19.74 -15.59 26.25
C VAL A 204 19.20 -17.02 26.15
N ASP A 205 18.47 -17.45 27.17
CA ASP A 205 17.90 -18.78 27.27
C ASP A 205 16.97 -19.05 26.07
N GLU A 206 17.37 -19.96 25.18
CA GLU A 206 16.78 -20.17 23.84
C GLU A 206 15.33 -20.69 23.91
N SER A 207 14.90 -21.20 25.07
CA SER A 207 13.64 -21.95 25.22
C SER A 207 12.36 -21.10 25.35
N GLY A 208 12.41 -19.79 25.12
CA GLY A 208 11.24 -18.93 25.29
C GLY A 208 11.21 -17.65 24.45
N LEU A 209 12.16 -17.46 23.54
CA LEU A 209 12.22 -16.26 22.69
C LEU A 209 11.15 -16.31 21.60
N GLU A 210 10.14 -15.45 21.72
CA GLU A 210 9.11 -15.30 20.70
C GLU A 210 9.55 -14.27 19.65
N ASP A 211 9.01 -14.37 18.43
CA ASP A 211 9.32 -13.46 17.31
C ASP A 211 9.17 -11.98 17.71
N HIS A 212 8.29 -11.71 18.66
CA HIS A 212 7.97 -10.37 19.13
C HIS A 212 9.00 -9.68 20.01
N GLU A 213 10.00 -10.43 20.47
CA GLU A 213 11.04 -9.91 21.35
C GLU A 213 12.31 -9.47 20.59
N LEU A 214 12.37 -9.70 19.27
CA LEU A 214 13.56 -9.44 18.43
C LEU A 214 14.03 -7.97 18.43
N PHE A 215 13.13 -7.02 18.70
CA PHE A 215 13.43 -5.58 18.81
C PHE A 215 13.23 -4.99 20.21
N ASP A 216 12.90 -5.82 21.21
CA ASP A 216 12.61 -5.39 22.58
C ASP A 216 13.87 -5.21 23.44
N ARG A 217 15.03 -5.72 22.97
CA ARG A 217 16.30 -5.65 23.70
C ARG A 217 17.48 -5.23 22.83
N PRO A 218 18.45 -4.45 23.35
CA PRO A 218 19.58 -3.95 22.55
C PRO A 218 20.44 -5.04 21.90
N ASP A 219 20.68 -6.14 22.61
CA ASP A 219 21.43 -7.29 22.12
C ASP A 219 20.72 -7.98 20.95
N LEU A 220 19.40 -8.16 21.06
CA LEU A 220 18.58 -8.77 20.02
C LEU A 220 18.40 -7.85 18.80
N VAL A 221 18.26 -6.54 18.99
CA VAL A 221 18.18 -5.57 17.89
C VAL A 221 19.42 -5.65 17.01
N ARG A 222 20.61 -5.75 17.61
CA ARG A 222 21.87 -5.84 16.87
C ARG A 222 21.94 -7.12 16.04
N LEU A 223 21.61 -8.27 16.63
CA LEU A 223 21.62 -9.55 15.94
C LEU A 223 20.58 -9.61 14.81
N SER A 224 19.38 -9.08 15.07
CA SER A 224 18.31 -8.95 14.07
C SER A 224 18.73 -8.06 12.90
N CYS A 225 19.38 -6.92 13.17
CA CYS A 225 19.86 -6.02 12.13
C CYS A 225 20.97 -6.68 11.29
N ALA A 226 21.91 -7.39 11.92
CA ALA A 226 22.95 -8.13 11.21
C ALA A 226 22.37 -9.24 10.32
N TRP A 227 21.35 -9.94 10.80
CA TRP A 227 20.62 -10.93 10.01
C TRP A 227 19.90 -10.30 8.82
N LEU A 228 19.24 -9.14 9.01
CA LEU A 228 18.61 -8.39 7.92
C LEU A 228 19.63 -7.99 6.86
N ASP A 229 20.79 -7.47 7.27
CA ASP A 229 21.85 -7.09 6.34
C ASP A 229 22.36 -8.28 5.54
N LYS A 230 22.58 -9.42 6.20
CA LYS A 230 23.01 -10.65 5.53
C LYS A 230 21.96 -11.19 4.57
N THR A 231 20.69 -11.10 4.92
CA THR A 231 19.57 -11.69 4.15
C THR A 231 19.18 -10.82 2.94
N PHE A 232 19.28 -9.49 3.08
CA PHE A 232 18.82 -8.52 2.09
C PHE A 232 19.95 -7.67 1.48
N ASN A 233 21.17 -8.22 1.43
CA ASN A 233 22.36 -7.62 0.79
C ASN A 233 22.84 -6.28 1.39
N GLY A 234 22.52 -5.99 2.64
CA GLY A 234 23.05 -4.85 3.40
C GLY A 234 22.55 -3.46 2.97
N ASP A 235 21.69 -3.38 1.94
CA ASP A 235 21.19 -2.10 1.40
C ASP A 235 19.82 -1.71 2.00
N LEU A 236 19.29 -2.52 2.92
CA LEU A 236 18.05 -2.21 3.62
C LEU A 236 18.30 -1.13 4.68
N LEU A 237 18.22 0.14 4.28
CA LEU A 237 18.37 1.33 5.15
C LEU A 237 19.72 1.31 5.89
N PRO A 238 20.73 2.08 5.44
CA PRO A 238 22.03 2.14 6.10
C PRO A 238 21.91 2.42 7.61
N LEU A 239 22.62 1.66 8.44
CA LEU A 239 22.64 1.82 9.89
C LEU A 239 24.10 1.87 10.35
N SER A 240 24.47 2.89 11.14
CA SER A 240 25.84 2.98 11.65
C SER A 240 26.06 2.09 12.86
N ASP A 241 27.26 1.51 12.99
CA ASP A 241 27.64 0.76 14.19
C ASP A 241 27.64 1.62 15.46
N ALA A 242 27.74 2.95 15.31
CA ALA A 242 27.65 3.92 16.41
C ALA A 242 26.24 4.02 17.02
N ALA A 243 25.22 3.44 16.38
CA ALA A 243 23.86 3.38 16.90
C ALA A 243 23.72 2.35 18.04
N PHE A 244 24.36 1.18 17.93
CA PHE A 244 24.15 0.09 18.90
C PHE A 244 24.57 0.42 20.33
N PRO A 245 25.71 1.09 20.60
CA PRO A 245 26.08 1.48 21.97
C PRO A 245 25.11 2.47 22.63
N LYS A 246 24.25 3.12 21.83
CA LYS A 246 23.28 4.12 22.29
C LYS A 246 21.88 3.54 22.53
N LEU A 247 21.66 2.27 22.17
CA LEU A 247 20.38 1.58 22.38
C LEU A 247 20.22 1.25 23.87
N THR A 248 19.27 1.93 24.51
CA THR A 248 18.80 1.59 25.86
C THR A 248 17.60 0.66 25.77
N LEU A 249 17.27 0.01 26.89
CA LEU A 249 16.06 -0.81 26.99
C LEU A 249 14.78 0.02 26.71
N GLU A 250 14.79 1.29 27.12
CA GLU A 250 13.72 2.25 26.82
C GLU A 250 13.60 2.55 25.31
N ALA A 251 14.73 2.72 24.63
CA ALA A 251 14.77 2.91 23.18
C ALA A 251 14.21 1.68 22.45
N CYS A 252 14.53 0.48 22.94
CA CYS A 252 14.01 -0.76 22.40
C CYS A 252 12.50 -0.89 22.60
N TYR A 253 11.90 -0.38 23.69
CA TYR A 253 10.44 -0.38 23.82
C TYR A 253 9.73 0.48 22.76
N VAL A 254 10.39 1.50 22.20
CA VAL A 254 9.86 2.28 21.08
C VAL A 254 9.86 1.48 19.78
N LEU A 255 10.84 0.58 19.61
CA LEU A 255 11.00 -0.29 18.45
C LEU A 255 10.20 -1.60 18.57
N GLY A 256 9.98 -2.01 19.82
CA GLY A 256 9.47 -3.29 20.25
C GLY A 256 7.97 -3.46 20.06
N TRP A 257 7.53 -4.71 20.00
CA TRP A 257 6.12 -5.04 19.76
C TRP A 257 5.32 -5.17 21.07
N SER A 258 6.01 -5.29 22.21
CA SER A 258 5.43 -5.53 23.53
C SER A 258 4.97 -4.27 24.28
N ALA A 259 5.12 -3.07 23.70
CA ALA A 259 4.74 -1.84 24.37
C ALA A 259 3.22 -1.78 24.68
N PRO A 260 2.78 -1.55 25.94
CA PRO A 260 1.36 -1.55 26.31
C PRO A 260 0.49 -0.41 25.75
N HIS A 261 1.00 0.44 24.86
CA HIS A 261 0.43 1.76 24.60
C HIS A 261 -0.20 1.99 23.23
N PHE A 262 -0.46 0.94 22.46
CA PHE A 262 -1.30 1.02 21.26
C PHE A 262 -2.68 0.38 21.43
N THR A 263 -3.28 0.50 22.60
CA THR A 263 -4.73 0.40 22.73
C THR A 263 -5.34 1.75 22.36
N GLY A 264 -5.85 1.84 21.13
CA GLY A 264 -6.65 2.98 20.70
C GLY A 264 -7.89 3.11 21.58
N GLN A 265 -7.83 3.96 22.60
CA GLN A 265 -9.03 4.55 23.18
C GLN A 265 -9.40 5.78 22.34
N VAL A 266 -10.38 5.57 21.47
CA VAL A 266 -11.07 6.63 20.74
C VAL A 266 -12.10 7.23 21.70
N GLY A 267 -11.85 8.46 22.13
CA GLY A 267 -12.91 9.39 22.57
C GLY A 267 -13.35 10.24 21.39
#